data_AF-A0A8I0P7I2-F1
#
_entry.id   AF-A0A8I0P7I2-F1
#
_cell.length_a   1.000
_cell.length_b   1.000
_cell.length_c   1.000
_cell.angle_alpha   90.00
_cell.angle_beta   90.00
_cell.angle_gamma   90.00
#
_symmetry.space_group_name_H-M   'P 1'
#
loop_
_entity.id
_entity.type
_entity.pdbx_description
1 polymer ?
#
loop_
_entity_poly.entity_id
_entity_poly.type
_entity_poly.pdbx_seq_one_letter_code
_entity_poly.pdbx_strand_id
1 'polypeptide(L)'
;MRPEELAGLRRRDADLDNLVIRVRAAEPERTNGKRAPGATKSDAGARLVVLPAFLEKDVKRHLAWYAEKGPDGLVFVGEKGAAFRRTSFGRKWRRARLAAGLPDGFRFYDLRHTGHTLSTRSGATLKDTMVRAGQSSEKAALIYQHSDDERQRELAAGLDEMVRAERAKRHKDNSAHHKEDDHLLTSAVHLVPGHEQLEPGGPAQLVHQQCPVHQGRFPIMHP
;
A
#
# COMPACT_ATOMS: atom_id res chain seq x y z
N MET A 1 15.85 1.65 -4.53
CA MET A 1 16.82 2.55 -5.19
C MET A 1 17.57 1.77 -6.27
N ARG A 2 18.21 2.45 -7.23
CA ARG A 2 19.05 1.79 -8.25
C ARG A 2 20.46 1.51 -7.68
N PRO A 3 21.19 0.48 -8.15
CA PRO A 3 22.53 0.18 -7.67
C PRO A 3 23.51 1.36 -7.79
N GLU A 4 23.42 2.15 -8.86
CA GLU A 4 24.24 3.35 -9.06
C GLU A 4 23.90 4.51 -8.10
N GLU A 5 22.66 4.60 -7.61
CA GLU A 5 22.26 5.53 -6.55
C GLU A 5 22.86 5.09 -5.22
N LEU A 6 22.77 3.79 -4.91
CA LEU A 6 23.35 3.21 -3.69
C LEU A 6 24.86 3.37 -3.65
N ALA A 7 25.52 3.19 -4.79
CA ALA A 7 26.97 3.33 -4.89
C ALA A 7 27.44 4.80 -4.77
N GLY A 8 26.54 5.77 -5.00
CA GLY A 8 26.79 7.19 -4.78
C GLY A 8 26.35 7.71 -3.41
N LEU A 9 25.70 6.88 -2.58
CA LEU A 9 25.07 7.35 -1.35
C LEU A 9 26.09 7.68 -0.26
N ARG A 10 26.00 8.89 0.29
CA ARG A 10 26.86 9.41 1.38
C ARG A 10 26.11 9.51 2.70
N ARG A 11 26.83 9.59 3.82
CA ARG A 11 26.22 9.70 5.16
C ARG A 11 25.33 10.92 5.34
N ARG A 12 25.73 12.07 4.78
CA ARG A 12 24.90 13.29 4.76
C ARG A 12 23.55 13.12 4.05
N ASP A 13 23.40 12.07 3.25
CA ASP A 13 22.17 11.74 2.54
C ASP A 13 21.17 10.99 3.42
N ALA A 14 21.58 10.48 4.60
CA ALA A 14 20.72 9.76 5.53
C ALA A 14 20.30 10.66 6.70
N ASP A 15 19.00 10.91 6.79
CA ASP A 15 18.33 11.63 7.87
C ASP A 15 17.68 10.61 8.80
N LEU A 16 18.33 10.30 9.92
CA LEU A 16 17.89 9.23 10.81
C LEU A 16 16.74 9.65 11.72
N ASP A 17 16.61 10.95 11.99
CA ASP A 17 15.54 11.48 12.84
C ASP A 17 14.21 11.40 12.12
N ASN A 18 14.21 11.61 10.79
CA ASN A 18 13.02 11.55 9.95
C ASN A 18 12.91 10.24 9.11
N LEU A 19 13.88 9.34 9.22
CA LEU A 19 14.01 8.12 8.40
C LEU A 19 13.93 8.39 6.88
N VAL A 20 14.65 9.41 6.42
CA VAL A 20 14.68 9.83 5.02
C VAL A 20 16.04 9.59 4.39
N ILE A 21 16.05 9.00 3.19
CA ILE A 21 17.22 8.94 2.32
C ILE A 21 17.07 9.96 1.19
N ARG A 22 18.04 10.87 1.06
CA ARG A 22 18.13 11.87 0.00
C ARG A 22 18.95 11.32 -1.16
N VAL A 23 18.28 10.85 -2.22
CA VAL A 23 18.96 10.45 -3.45
C VAL A 23 19.35 11.71 -4.21
N ARG A 24 20.64 12.03 -4.30
CA ARG A 24 21.15 13.24 -4.97
C ARG A 24 21.98 12.97 -6.23
N ALA A 25 22.65 11.83 -6.28
CA ALA A 25 23.56 11.48 -7.35
C ALA A 25 23.40 10.01 -7.71
N ALA A 26 23.76 9.69 -8.94
CA ALA A 26 23.99 8.32 -9.38
C ALA A 26 25.41 8.26 -9.93
N GLU A 27 26.19 7.28 -9.49
CA GLU A 27 27.55 7.07 -9.98
C GLU A 27 27.59 5.81 -10.88
N PRO A 28 27.15 5.89 -12.15
CA PRO A 28 27.22 4.76 -13.04
C PRO A 28 28.68 4.35 -13.31
N GLU A 29 28.91 3.04 -13.33
CA GLU A 29 30.17 2.45 -13.75
C GLU A 29 30.27 2.54 -15.28
N ARG A 30 31.28 3.25 -15.79
CA ARG A 30 31.56 3.30 -17.24
C ARG A 30 32.21 2.00 -17.70
N THR A 31 32.10 1.71 -18.99
CA THR A 31 32.72 0.54 -19.65
C THR A 31 34.25 0.50 -19.52
N ASN A 32 34.90 1.64 -19.23
CA ASN A 32 36.34 1.73 -18.96
C ASN A 32 36.71 1.45 -17.48
N GLY A 33 35.78 0.98 -16.67
CA GLY A 33 36.01 0.67 -15.25
C GLY A 33 36.18 1.89 -14.34
N LYS A 34 36.07 3.13 -14.86
CA LYS A 34 36.01 4.36 -14.07
C LYS A 34 34.55 4.69 -13.75
N ARG A 35 34.31 5.29 -12.58
CA ARG A 35 32.99 5.84 -12.25
C ARG A 35 32.84 7.21 -12.89
N ALA A 36 31.63 7.51 -13.32
CA ALA A 36 31.24 8.86 -13.71
C ALA A 36 30.44 9.46 -12.54
N PRO A 37 31.08 10.15 -11.57
CA PRO A 37 30.31 10.96 -10.66
C PRO A 37 29.58 12.03 -11.47
N GLY A 38 28.25 12.06 -11.34
CA GLY A 38 27.38 13.00 -12.03
C GLY A 38 26.07 13.16 -11.28
N ALA A 39 25.44 14.32 -11.45
CA ALA A 39 24.04 14.48 -11.04
C ALA A 39 23.19 13.38 -11.66
N THR A 40 22.09 13.01 -11.00
CA THR A 40 21.16 12.05 -11.59
C THR A 40 20.77 12.51 -13.00
N LYS A 41 20.69 11.55 -13.94
CA LYS A 41 20.43 11.82 -15.37
C LYS A 41 19.13 12.60 -15.64
N SER A 42 18.27 12.76 -14.63
CA SER A 42 17.09 13.63 -14.64
C SER A 42 16.83 14.23 -13.25
N ASP A 43 16.12 15.37 -13.21
CA ASP A 43 15.61 15.99 -11.96
C ASP A 43 14.74 15.03 -11.15
N ALA A 44 13.99 14.14 -11.82
CA ALA A 44 13.22 13.08 -11.17
C ALA A 44 14.08 12.02 -10.45
N GLY A 45 15.38 11.95 -10.74
CA GLY A 45 16.32 11.08 -10.03
C GLY A 45 16.68 11.63 -8.65
N ALA A 46 16.65 12.95 -8.47
CA ALA A 46 16.87 13.60 -7.19
C ALA A 46 15.57 13.55 -6.39
N ARG A 47 15.54 12.78 -5.31
CA ARG A 47 14.31 12.55 -4.54
C ARG A 47 14.56 12.19 -3.09
N LEU A 48 13.53 12.38 -2.28
CA LEU A 48 13.45 11.86 -0.92
C LEU A 48 12.78 10.49 -0.93
N VAL A 49 13.39 9.53 -0.25
CA VAL A 49 12.80 8.22 0.00
C VAL A 49 12.58 8.09 1.50
N VAL A 50 11.33 8.22 1.92
CA VAL A 50 10.92 7.91 3.29
C VAL A 50 10.97 6.40 3.48
N LEU A 51 11.72 5.96 4.48
CA LEU A 51 11.87 4.56 4.83
C LEU A 51 10.77 4.14 5.80
N PRO A 52 10.21 2.92 5.66
CA PRO A 52 9.34 2.34 6.68
C PRO A 52 10.03 2.25 8.04
N ALA A 53 9.27 2.47 9.12
CA ALA A 53 9.80 2.49 10.49
C ALA A 53 10.56 1.21 10.88
N PHE A 54 10.15 0.05 10.37
CA PHE A 54 10.83 -1.23 10.68
C PHE A 54 12.31 -1.26 10.22
N LEU A 55 12.72 -0.41 9.29
CA LEU A 55 14.11 -0.33 8.81
C LEU A 55 15.03 0.48 9.72
N GLU A 56 14.50 1.24 10.68
CA GLU A 56 15.28 2.17 11.50
C GLU A 56 16.50 1.50 12.15
N LYS A 57 16.27 0.36 12.82
CA LYS A 57 17.33 -0.38 13.53
C LYS A 57 18.42 -0.85 12.57
N ASP A 58 18.04 -1.30 11.39
CA ASP A 58 19.00 -1.85 10.42
C ASP A 58 19.79 -0.75 9.73
N VAL A 59 19.16 0.39 9.44
CA VAL A 59 19.85 1.57 8.88
C VAL A 59 20.84 2.13 9.90
N LYS A 60 20.44 2.30 11.17
CA LYS A 60 21.33 2.77 12.25
C LYS A 60 22.53 1.85 12.41
N ARG A 61 22.29 0.53 12.46
CA ARG A 61 23.35 -0.48 12.57
C ARG A 61 24.29 -0.44 11.37
N HIS A 62 23.75 -0.36 10.16
CA HIS A 62 24.56 -0.32 8.95
C HIS A 62 25.48 0.91 8.92
N LEU A 63 24.95 2.09 9.27
CA LEU A 63 25.75 3.31 9.36
C LEU A 63 26.80 3.25 10.46
N ALA A 64 26.55 2.55 11.57
CA ALA A 64 27.52 2.40 12.64
C ALA A 64 28.66 1.45 12.27
N TRP A 65 28.36 0.35 11.56
CA TRP A 65 29.30 -0.76 11.38
C TRP A 65 29.99 -0.78 10.02
N TYR A 66 29.33 -0.31 8.96
CA TYR A 66 29.79 -0.53 7.58
C TYR A 66 30.03 0.75 6.78
N ALA A 67 29.41 1.87 7.16
CA ALA A 67 29.63 3.14 6.45
C ALA A 67 30.96 3.78 6.87
N GLU A 68 31.58 4.49 5.92
CA GLU A 68 32.77 5.31 6.20
C GLU A 68 32.47 6.42 7.22
N LYS A 69 33.49 7.03 7.81
CA LYS A 69 33.31 8.15 8.73
C LYS A 69 33.08 9.46 7.98
N GLY A 70 32.50 10.44 8.67
CA GLY A 70 32.31 11.81 8.17
C GLY A 70 31.10 11.98 7.24
N PRO A 71 30.70 13.23 6.96
CA PRO A 71 29.50 13.53 6.17
C PRO A 71 29.58 13.03 4.72
N ASP A 72 30.78 13.04 4.13
CA ASP A 72 31.05 12.57 2.76
C ASP A 72 31.40 11.08 2.67
N GLY A 73 31.39 10.36 3.80
CA GLY A 73 31.66 8.93 3.83
C GLY A 73 30.61 8.12 3.07
N LEU A 74 31.05 7.12 2.31
CA LEU A 74 30.17 6.19 1.61
C LEU A 74 29.32 5.38 2.59
N VAL A 75 28.02 5.24 2.28
CA VAL A 75 27.13 4.34 3.03
C VAL A 75 27.40 2.88 2.66
N PHE A 76 27.64 2.59 1.38
CA PHE A 76 27.90 1.23 0.90
C PHE A 76 29.33 1.11 0.36
N VAL A 77 30.21 0.59 1.20
CA VAL A 77 31.65 0.46 0.93
C VAL A 77 31.96 -0.91 0.31
N GLY A 78 32.71 -0.90 -0.79
CA GLY A 78 33.26 -2.10 -1.42
C GLY A 78 34.55 -2.57 -0.75
N GLU A 79 35.08 -3.71 -1.20
CA GLU A 79 36.23 -4.39 -0.55
C GLU A 79 37.52 -3.57 -0.49
N LYS A 80 37.67 -2.59 -1.38
CA LYS A 80 38.87 -1.74 -1.48
C LYS A 80 38.67 -0.34 -0.89
N GLY A 81 37.69 -0.14 0.00
CA GLY A 81 37.42 1.19 0.57
C GLY A 81 36.89 2.20 -0.45
N ALA A 82 36.19 1.70 -1.47
CA ALA A 82 35.57 2.50 -2.52
C ALA A 82 34.18 1.96 -2.81
N ALA A 83 33.31 2.75 -3.42
CA ALA A 83 31.95 2.35 -3.72
C ALA A 83 31.89 1.00 -4.47
N PHE A 84 30.95 0.13 -4.05
CA PHE A 84 30.89 -1.26 -4.53
C PHE A 84 30.70 -1.36 -6.04
N ARG A 85 31.48 -2.24 -6.70
CA ARG A 85 31.34 -2.50 -8.15
C ARG A 85 30.32 -3.60 -8.42
N ARG A 86 29.57 -3.50 -9.52
CA ARG A 86 28.50 -4.47 -9.84
C ARG A 86 29.02 -5.91 -9.92
N THR A 87 30.19 -6.11 -10.53
CA THR A 87 30.81 -7.44 -10.69
C THR A 87 31.21 -8.06 -9.35
N SER A 88 31.92 -7.32 -8.51
CA SER A 88 32.34 -7.78 -7.17
C SER A 88 31.15 -8.03 -6.24
N PHE A 89 30.13 -7.18 -6.32
CA PHE A 89 28.92 -7.27 -5.52
C PHE A 89 28.07 -8.47 -5.94
N GLY A 90 28.01 -8.81 -7.23
CA GLY A 90 27.25 -9.96 -7.73
C GLY A 90 27.62 -11.29 -7.06
N ARG A 91 28.90 -11.52 -6.76
CA ARG A 91 29.34 -12.72 -6.03
C ARG A 91 28.82 -12.77 -4.59
N LYS A 92 28.82 -11.62 -3.89
CA LYS A 92 28.27 -11.50 -2.53
C LYS A 92 26.76 -11.66 -2.54
N TRP A 93 26.09 -11.01 -3.49
CA TRP A 93 24.66 -11.15 -3.71
C TRP A 93 24.25 -12.60 -3.92
N ARG A 94 24.97 -13.35 -4.76
CA ARG A 94 24.68 -14.78 -4.97
C ARG A 94 24.70 -15.58 -3.66
N ARG A 95 25.68 -15.32 -2.78
CA ARG A 95 25.75 -15.98 -1.46
C ARG A 95 24.58 -15.57 -0.56
N ALA A 96 24.27 -14.27 -0.49
CA ALA A 96 23.16 -13.76 0.32
C ALA A 96 21.81 -14.29 -0.17
N ARG A 97 21.59 -14.32 -1.50
CA ARG A 97 20.40 -14.88 -2.16
C ARG A 97 20.19 -16.35 -1.78
N LEU A 98 21.24 -17.16 -1.86
CA LEU A 98 21.20 -18.58 -1.48
C LEU A 98 20.86 -18.75 0.01
N ALA A 99 21.51 -17.97 0.88
CA ALA A 99 21.24 -18.02 2.31
C ALA A 99 19.81 -17.57 2.67
N ALA A 100 19.22 -16.67 1.87
CA ALA A 100 17.84 -16.21 2.03
C ALA A 100 16.80 -17.13 1.36
N GLY A 101 17.21 -18.21 0.70
CA GLY A 101 16.29 -19.13 -0.01
C GLY A 101 15.61 -18.52 -1.24
N LEU A 102 16.18 -17.46 -1.82
CA LEU A 102 15.61 -16.79 -3.00
C LEU A 102 15.93 -17.56 -4.29
N PRO A 103 15.05 -17.55 -5.30
CA PRO A 103 15.18 -18.37 -6.50
C PRO A 103 16.42 -18.02 -7.33
N ASP A 104 16.89 -18.99 -8.11
CA ASP A 104 17.98 -18.79 -9.05
C ASP A 104 17.62 -17.72 -10.08
N GLY A 105 18.61 -16.87 -10.39
CA GLY A 105 18.40 -15.72 -11.28
C GLY A 105 17.78 -14.49 -10.62
N PHE A 106 17.36 -14.53 -9.35
CA PHE A 106 16.89 -13.32 -8.65
C PHE A 106 18.05 -12.32 -8.44
N ARG A 107 18.05 -11.25 -9.23
CA ARG A 107 19.12 -10.24 -9.27
C ARG A 107 18.90 -9.20 -8.17
N PHE A 108 19.98 -8.53 -7.79
CA PHE A 108 19.90 -7.44 -6.81
C PHE A 108 18.98 -6.31 -7.27
N TYR A 109 18.90 -6.06 -8.59
CA TYR A 109 17.99 -5.07 -9.15
C TYR A 109 16.51 -5.46 -8.98
N ASP A 110 16.21 -6.75 -8.86
CA ASP A 110 14.84 -7.23 -8.71
C ASP A 110 14.25 -6.85 -7.34
N LEU A 111 15.07 -6.59 -6.32
CA LEU A 111 14.62 -5.97 -5.05
C LEU A 111 13.94 -4.62 -5.27
N ARG A 112 14.41 -3.83 -6.25
CA ARG A 112 13.78 -2.56 -6.60
C ARG A 112 12.42 -2.80 -7.25
N HIS A 113 12.30 -3.83 -8.09
CA HIS A 113 11.02 -4.23 -8.66
C HIS A 113 10.04 -4.65 -7.56
N THR A 114 10.46 -5.52 -6.64
CA THR A 114 9.66 -5.92 -5.48
C THR A 114 9.20 -4.71 -4.65
N GLY A 115 10.11 -3.80 -4.31
CA GLY A 115 9.77 -2.61 -3.53
C GLY A 115 8.76 -1.68 -4.24
N HIS A 116 8.80 -1.64 -5.57
CA HIS A 116 7.86 -0.85 -6.36
C HIS A 116 6.48 -1.52 -6.40
N THR A 117 6.42 -2.83 -6.68
CA THR A 117 5.18 -3.61 -6.61
C THR A 117 4.52 -3.52 -5.24
N LEU A 118 5.29 -3.61 -4.14
CA LEU A 118 4.77 -3.47 -2.78
C LEU A 118 4.22 -2.06 -2.51
N SER A 119 4.87 -1.02 -3.05
CA SER A 119 4.38 0.37 -2.91
C SER A 119 3.07 0.56 -3.67
N THR A 120 2.93 0.00 -4.87
CA THR A 120 1.68 0.02 -5.63
C THR A 120 0.58 -0.74 -4.87
N ARG A 121 0.91 -1.93 -4.35
CA ARG A 121 -0.03 -2.76 -3.60
C ARG A 121 -0.48 -2.11 -2.28
N SER A 122 0.32 -1.26 -1.65
CA SER A 122 -0.11 -0.52 -0.45
C SER A 122 -1.13 0.60 -0.72
N GLY A 123 -1.60 0.75 -1.97
CA GLY A 123 -2.60 1.75 -2.34
C GLY A 123 -2.00 3.12 -2.67
N ALA A 124 -0.68 3.20 -2.89
CA ALA A 124 -0.05 4.44 -3.34
C ALA A 124 -0.61 4.85 -4.70
N THR A 125 -0.85 6.16 -4.89
CA THR A 125 -1.28 6.68 -6.19
C THR A 125 -0.19 6.47 -7.25
N LEU A 126 -0.55 6.62 -8.53
CA LEU A 126 0.42 6.60 -9.63
C LEU A 126 1.54 7.63 -9.41
N LYS A 127 1.17 8.82 -8.96
CA LYS A 127 2.11 9.91 -8.70
C LYS A 127 3.04 9.60 -7.54
N ASP A 128 2.53 9.06 -6.43
CA ASP A 128 3.35 8.65 -5.29
C ASP A 128 4.36 7.56 -5.66
N THR A 129 3.90 6.62 -6.48
CA THR A 129 4.69 5.50 -6.99
C THR A 129 5.82 5.99 -7.90
N MET A 130 5.53 6.92 -8.80
CA MET A 130 6.52 7.56 -9.68
C MET A 130 7.56 8.36 -8.90
N VAL A 131 7.12 9.18 -7.94
CA VAL A 131 7.99 10.00 -7.08
C VAL A 131 8.93 9.10 -6.28
N ARG A 132 8.39 8.09 -5.57
CA ARG A 132 9.20 7.15 -4.77
C ARG A 132 10.19 6.36 -5.63
N ALA A 133 9.77 5.95 -6.83
CA ALA A 133 10.64 5.24 -7.75
C ALA A 133 11.72 6.14 -8.37
N GLY A 134 11.45 7.42 -8.60
CA GLY A 134 12.27 8.26 -9.48
C GLY A 134 12.10 7.86 -10.94
N GLN A 135 10.85 7.66 -11.36
CA GLN A 135 10.46 7.42 -12.75
C GLN A 135 9.91 8.71 -13.34
N SER A 136 10.43 9.12 -14.50
CA SER A 136 9.97 10.31 -15.22
C SER A 136 8.86 10.02 -16.23
N SER A 137 8.45 8.77 -16.40
CA SER A 137 7.46 8.35 -17.39
C SER A 137 6.34 7.54 -16.73
N GLU A 138 5.10 7.93 -16.99
CA GLU A 138 3.90 7.22 -16.56
C GLU A 138 3.86 5.79 -17.10
N LYS A 139 4.29 5.57 -18.34
CA LYS A 139 4.41 4.24 -18.95
C LYS A 139 5.26 3.30 -18.09
N ALA A 140 6.33 3.81 -17.46
CA ALA A 140 7.19 2.99 -16.61
C ALA A 140 6.53 2.62 -15.27
N ALA A 141 5.61 3.45 -14.76
CA ALA A 141 4.88 3.18 -13.54
C ALA A 141 3.63 2.31 -13.78
N LEU A 142 2.97 2.47 -14.93
CA LEU A 142 1.83 1.64 -15.34
C LEU A 142 2.17 0.16 -15.48
N ILE A 143 3.41 -0.19 -15.84
CA ILE A 143 3.92 -1.58 -15.84
C ILE A 143 3.68 -2.30 -14.50
N TYR A 144 3.64 -1.54 -13.41
CA TYR A 144 3.49 -2.10 -12.06
C TYR A 144 2.12 -1.85 -11.44
N GLN A 145 1.27 -1.06 -12.10
CA GLN A 145 -0.13 -0.86 -11.74
C GLN A 145 -1.07 -1.85 -12.39
N HIS A 146 -0.58 -2.77 -13.22
CA HIS A 146 -1.41 -3.83 -13.75
C HIS A 146 -2.04 -4.61 -12.61
N SER A 147 -3.37 -4.53 -12.51
CA SER A 147 -4.13 -5.29 -11.54
C SER A 147 -4.12 -6.75 -11.96
N ASP A 148 -3.65 -7.62 -11.08
CA ASP A 148 -3.94 -9.04 -11.15
C ASP A 148 -5.34 -9.32 -10.56
N ASP A 149 -5.90 -10.50 -10.84
CA ASP A 149 -7.23 -10.91 -10.35
C ASP A 149 -7.30 -10.96 -8.82
N GLU A 150 -6.17 -11.29 -8.18
CA GLU A 150 -6.03 -11.30 -6.72
C GLU A 150 -6.29 -9.91 -6.15
N ARG A 151 -5.69 -8.87 -6.74
CA ARG A 151 -5.95 -7.48 -6.38
C ARG A 151 -7.39 -7.05 -6.63
N GLN A 152 -8.02 -7.49 -7.73
CA GLN A 152 -9.43 -7.18 -7.95
C GLN A 152 -10.33 -7.81 -6.88
N ARG A 153 -10.01 -9.00 -6.39
CA ARG A 153 -10.72 -9.64 -5.28
C ARG A 153 -10.50 -8.90 -3.95
N GLU A 154 -9.29 -8.45 -3.66
CA GLU A 154 -9.01 -7.61 -2.48
C GLU A 154 -9.82 -6.31 -2.52
N LEU A 155 -9.87 -5.64 -3.67
CA LEU A 155 -10.66 -4.41 -3.86
C LEU A 155 -12.16 -4.68 -3.68
N ALA A 156 -12.67 -5.77 -4.24
CA ALA A 156 -14.06 -6.19 -4.06
C ALA A 156 -14.37 -6.47 -2.57
N ALA A 157 -13.47 -7.16 -1.86
CA ALA A 157 -13.62 -7.41 -0.43
C ALA A 157 -13.62 -6.12 0.40
N GLY A 158 -12.77 -5.14 0.07
CA GLY A 158 -12.76 -3.84 0.71
C GLY A 158 -14.04 -3.03 0.47
N LEU A 159 -14.58 -3.07 -0.75
CA LEU A 159 -15.88 -2.45 -1.07
C LEU A 159 -17.02 -3.10 -0.27
N ASP A 160 -17.01 -4.43 -0.17
CA ASP A 160 -17.95 -5.20 0.63
C ASP A 160 -17.94 -4.78 2.11
N GLU A 161 -16.76 -4.58 2.68
CA GLU A 161 -16.59 -4.13 4.06
C GLU A 161 -17.12 -2.71 4.26
N MET A 162 -16.79 -1.79 3.35
CA MET A 162 -17.29 -0.41 3.40
C MET A 162 -18.81 -0.34 3.33
N VAL A 163 -19.42 -1.12 2.43
CA VAL A 163 -20.88 -1.18 2.29
C VAL A 163 -21.53 -1.78 3.55
N ARG A 164 -20.96 -2.84 4.12
CA ARG A 164 -21.46 -3.44 5.38
C ARG A 164 -21.37 -2.44 6.54
N ALA A 165 -20.25 -1.73 6.68
CA ALA A 165 -20.06 -0.73 7.72
C ALA A 165 -21.09 0.40 7.61
N GLU A 166 -21.35 0.89 6.41
CA GLU A 166 -22.34 1.95 6.17
C GLU A 166 -23.79 1.48 6.44
N ARG A 167 -24.15 0.27 6.00
CA ARG A 167 -25.45 -0.32 6.30
C ARG A 167 -25.67 -0.52 7.80
N ALA A 168 -24.63 -0.93 8.53
CA ALA A 168 -24.70 -1.11 9.97
C ALA A 168 -24.89 0.23 10.73
N LYS A 169 -24.29 1.33 10.26
CA LYS A 169 -24.53 2.67 10.82
C LYS A 169 -25.99 3.10 10.64
N ARG A 170 -26.51 3.01 9.41
CA ARG A 170 -27.91 3.34 9.10
C ARG A 170 -28.89 2.51 9.92
N HIS A 171 -28.61 1.22 10.12
CA HIS A 171 -29.45 0.38 10.97
C HIS A 171 -29.42 0.80 12.44
N LYS A 172 -28.27 1.21 12.97
CA LYS A 172 -28.15 1.76 14.33
C LYS A 172 -28.90 3.07 14.50
N ASP A 173 -28.80 3.97 13.53
CA ASP A 173 -29.50 5.26 13.55
C ASP A 173 -31.03 5.06 13.51
N ASN A 174 -31.51 4.14 12.67
CA ASN A 174 -32.93 3.78 12.61
C ASN A 174 -33.42 3.08 13.90
N SER A 175 -32.56 2.28 14.54
CA SER A 175 -32.89 1.59 15.79
C SER A 175 -32.86 2.54 17.01
N ALA A 176 -32.07 3.61 16.95
CA ALA A 176 -32.04 4.66 17.97
C ALA A 176 -33.32 5.49 17.94
N HIS A 177 -33.82 5.86 16.75
CA HIS A 177 -35.10 6.54 16.61
C HIS A 177 -36.28 5.69 17.10
N HIS A 178 -36.29 4.38 16.84
CA HIS A 178 -37.36 3.52 17.33
C HIS A 178 -37.38 3.33 18.86
N LYS A 179 -36.24 3.52 19.54
CA LYS A 179 -36.17 3.45 21.02
C LYS A 179 -36.59 4.76 21.69
N GLU A 180 -36.42 5.91 21.05
CA GLU A 180 -36.92 7.18 21.56
C GLU A 180 -38.46 7.25 21.47
N ASP A 181 -39.04 6.71 20.40
CA ASP A 181 -40.50 6.63 20.23
C ASP A 181 -41.16 5.69 21.26
N ASP A 182 -40.50 4.58 21.63
CA ASP A 182 -41.01 3.62 22.63
C ASP A 182 -40.98 4.19 24.06
N HIS A 183 -40.06 5.13 24.36
CA HIS A 183 -39.98 5.78 25.66
C HIS A 183 -41.03 6.89 25.86
N LEU A 184 -41.54 7.48 24.77
CA LEU A 184 -42.65 8.43 24.81
C LEU A 184 -44.02 7.75 24.96
N LEU A 185 -44.17 6.50 24.49
CA LEU A 185 -45.40 5.73 24.66
C LEU A 185 -45.57 5.13 26.07
N THR A 186 -44.49 4.96 26.83
CA THR A 186 -44.57 4.41 28.20
C THR A 186 -44.97 5.45 29.26
N SER A 187 -44.91 6.75 28.96
CA SER A 187 -45.30 7.83 29.90
C SER A 187 -46.75 8.33 29.76
N ALA A 188 -47.52 7.82 28.79
CA ALA A 188 -48.87 8.31 28.48
C ALA A 188 -50.03 7.43 28.99
N VAL A 189 -49.79 6.54 29.97
CA VAL A 189 -50.87 5.78 30.62
C VAL A 189 -51.30 6.46 31.92
N HIS A 190 -51.87 7.67 31.80
CA HIS A 190 -52.80 8.17 32.81
C HIS A 190 -53.79 9.17 32.21
N LEU A 191 -55.07 8.86 32.44
CA LEU A 191 -56.23 9.75 32.44
C LEU A 191 -56.94 10.02 31.08
N VAL A 192 -57.96 9.21 30.76
CA VAL A 192 -59.32 9.68 30.39
C VAL A 192 -60.35 8.58 30.74
N PRO A 193 -61.46 8.89 31.45
CA PRO A 193 -62.59 7.98 31.69
C PRO A 193 -63.80 8.22 30.77
N GLY A 194 -64.49 7.13 30.37
CA GLY A 194 -65.92 7.01 29.98
C GLY A 194 -66.40 7.80 28.74
N HIS A 195 -67.35 7.42 27.90
CA HIS A 195 -68.35 6.36 27.71
C HIS A 195 -68.51 6.27 26.16
N GLU A 196 -68.89 5.17 25.50
CA GLU A 196 -70.28 4.71 25.34
C GLU A 196 -70.27 3.49 24.40
N GLN A 197 -71.11 2.51 24.71
CA GLN A 197 -71.22 1.21 24.03
C GLN A 197 -72.14 1.30 22.81
N LEU A 198 -71.81 0.58 21.73
CA LEU A 198 -72.78 -0.07 20.84
C LEU A 198 -72.11 -1.21 20.03
N GLU A 199 -72.74 -2.38 20.09
CA GLU A 199 -72.30 -3.73 19.73
C GLU A 199 -72.46 -4.07 18.21
N PRO A 200 -72.43 -5.34 17.71
CA PRO A 200 -71.31 -5.88 16.92
C PRO A 200 -71.75 -6.35 15.52
N GLY A 201 -70.81 -6.51 14.57
CA GLY A 201 -71.20 -7.02 13.25
C GLY A 201 -70.07 -7.44 12.31
N GLY A 202 -69.72 -8.73 12.34
CA GLY A 202 -69.44 -9.54 11.14
C GLY A 202 -67.98 -9.61 10.63
N PRO A 203 -67.41 -10.83 10.42
CA PRO A 203 -66.07 -11.01 9.88
C PRO A 203 -66.08 -11.39 8.38
N ALA A 204 -65.13 -10.85 7.60
CA ALA A 204 -64.65 -11.37 6.31
C ALA A 204 -63.65 -10.35 5.73
N GLN A 205 -62.57 -10.67 5.02
CA GLN A 205 -62.00 -11.93 4.58
C GLN A 205 -60.54 -11.67 4.16
N LEU A 206 -59.76 -12.72 4.27
CA LEU A 206 -58.41 -12.94 3.79
C LEU A 206 -58.32 -12.74 2.27
N VAL A 207 -57.38 -11.94 1.77
CA VAL A 207 -56.92 -12.08 0.38
C VAL A 207 -55.39 -12.09 0.34
N HIS A 208 -54.91 -13.30 0.12
CA HIS A 208 -53.54 -13.68 -0.19
C HIS A 208 -53.27 -13.30 -1.66
N GLN A 209 -52.23 -12.50 -1.92
CA GLN A 209 -51.63 -12.43 -3.25
C GLN A 209 -50.11 -12.54 -3.13
N GLN A 210 -49.64 -13.78 -3.33
CA GLN A 210 -48.32 -14.10 -3.82
C GLN A 210 -48.26 -13.87 -5.32
N CYS A 211 -47.13 -13.35 -5.82
CA CYS A 211 -46.55 -13.60 -7.14
C CYS A 211 -45.21 -12.81 -7.29
N PRO A 212 -44.29 -13.17 -8.21
CA PRO A 212 -43.30 -14.21 -7.94
C PRO A 212 -41.85 -13.78 -8.24
N VAL A 213 -40.93 -14.63 -7.80
CA VAL A 213 -39.49 -14.63 -8.07
C VAL A 213 -39.22 -14.86 -9.56
N HIS A 214 -38.40 -14.02 -10.20
CA HIS A 214 -37.78 -14.35 -11.48
C HIS A 214 -36.26 -14.32 -11.37
N GLN A 215 -35.68 -15.52 -11.46
CA GLN A 215 -34.25 -15.77 -11.64
C GLN A 215 -33.86 -15.41 -13.08
N GLY A 216 -32.70 -14.75 -13.23
CA GLY A 216 -32.06 -14.47 -14.51
C GLY A 216 -30.55 -14.68 -14.39
N ARG A 217 -30.08 -15.77 -14.98
CA ARG A 217 -28.71 -16.32 -14.96
C ARG A 217 -27.96 -15.79 -16.18
N PHE A 218 -26.83 -15.11 -16.01
CA PHE A 218 -25.93 -14.74 -17.11
C PHE A 218 -24.72 -15.69 -17.16
N PRO A 219 -24.39 -16.29 -18.31
CA PRO A 219 -23.22 -17.13 -18.48
C PRO A 219 -21.99 -16.32 -18.92
N ILE A 220 -20.84 -16.80 -18.44
CA ILE A 220 -19.47 -16.36 -18.72
C ILE A 220 -18.95 -17.18 -19.91
N MET A 221 -18.24 -16.56 -20.87
CA MET A 221 -17.24 -17.29 -21.66
C MET A 221 -16.20 -16.34 -22.27
N HIS A 222 -14.97 -16.51 -21.81
CA HIS A 222 -13.68 -16.27 -22.48
C HIS A 222 -13.24 -17.62 -23.11
N PRO A 223 -12.29 -17.69 -24.05
CA PRO A 223 -10.95 -17.05 -24.04
C PRO A 223 -10.81 -15.84 -24.96
#